data_AF-A0A5C6C7T8-F1
#
_entry.id   AF-A0A5C6C7T8-F1
#
_cell.length_a   1.000
_cell.length_b   1.000
_cell.length_c   1.000
_cell.angle_alpha   90.00
_cell.angle_beta   90.00
_cell.angle_gamma   90.00
#
_symmetry.space_group_name_H-M   'P 1'
#
loop_
_entity.id
_entity.type
_entity.pdbx_description
1 polymer ?
#
loop_
_entity_poly.entity_id
_entity_poly.type
_entity_poly.pdbx_seq_one_letter_code
_entity_poly.pdbx_strand_id
1 'polypeptide(L)'
;MITQKLETNQDAATLVERIEANLRAGALTKAAKAAGQIVVDDAKPRVTAPGYKGDKAGLPALRDSIVVVVRDYPTITLAIVGAAWPDGAHGHLVENGHLQKLKDGTTMHVPPHPWLRPAVDATQAAQQNAVEAELIAAAPEK
;
A
#
# COMPACT_ATOMS: atom_id res chain seq x y z
N MET A 1 -3.28 -7.90 3.53
CA MET A 1 -3.72 -7.17 2.33
C MET A 1 -4.60 -6.05 2.81
N ILE A 2 -4.08 -4.83 2.81
CA ILE A 2 -4.87 -3.64 3.18
C ILE A 2 -5.59 -3.21 1.91
N THR A 3 -6.91 -3.43 1.85
CA THR A 3 -7.77 -2.80 0.85
C THR A 3 -8.22 -1.49 1.44
N GLN A 4 -7.45 -0.42 1.20
CA GLN A 4 -7.91 0.90 1.60
C GLN A 4 -8.99 1.32 0.60
N LYS A 5 -10.24 1.33 1.07
CA LYS A 5 -11.31 2.02 0.37
C LYS A 5 -11.01 3.50 0.58
N LEU A 6 -10.42 4.15 -0.42
CA LEU A 6 -10.44 5.60 -0.48
C LEU A 6 -11.92 5.94 -0.57
N GLU A 7 -12.54 6.28 0.57
CA GLU A 7 -13.84 6.91 0.55
C GLU A 7 -13.66 8.11 -0.36
N THR A 8 -14.30 8.06 -1.52
CA THR A 8 -14.32 9.18 -2.44
C THR A 8 -14.97 10.31 -1.68
N ASN A 9 -14.14 11.15 -1.06
CA ASN A 9 -14.45 12.53 -0.78
C ASN A 9 -15.12 13.04 -2.06
N GLN A 10 -16.33 13.59 -1.92
CA GLN A 10 -17.16 14.08 -3.03
C GLN A 10 -16.34 14.91 -4.04
N ASP A 11 -15.31 15.60 -3.54
CA ASP A 11 -14.35 16.40 -4.29
C ASP A 11 -13.49 15.58 -5.27
N ALA A 12 -12.99 14.41 -4.88
CA ALA A 12 -12.22 13.53 -5.75
C ALA A 12 -13.08 12.95 -6.89
N ALA A 13 -14.34 12.60 -6.61
CA ALA A 13 -15.28 12.16 -7.63
C ALA A 13 -15.56 13.28 -8.65
N THR A 14 -15.74 14.51 -8.16
CA THR A 14 -15.94 15.70 -9.00
C THR A 14 -14.72 15.99 -9.89
N LEU A 15 -13.50 15.80 -9.39
CA LEU A 15 -12.28 15.94 -10.20
C LEU A 15 -12.21 14.88 -11.30
N VAL A 16 -12.53 13.62 -10.98
CA VAL A 16 -12.53 12.52 -11.97
C VAL A 16 -13.53 12.78 -13.10
N GLU A 17 -14.71 13.32 -12.78
CA GLU A 17 -15.71 13.68 -13.79
C GLU A 17 -15.21 14.74 -14.78
N ARG A 18 -14.34 15.65 -14.33
CA ARG A 18 -13.73 16.69 -15.17
C ARG A 18 -12.62 16.19 -16.09
N ILE A 19 -12.03 15.05 -15.79
CA ILE A 19 -10.98 14.44 -16.62
C ILE A 19 -11.64 13.84 -17.87
N GLU A 20 -11.04 14.05 -19.04
CA GLU A 20 -11.50 13.41 -20.28
C GLU A 20 -11.51 11.87 -20.12
N ALA A 21 -12.55 11.22 -20.64
CA ALA A 21 -12.81 9.80 -20.36
C ALA A 21 -11.62 8.88 -20.73
N ASN A 22 -10.90 9.18 -21.80
CA ASN A 22 -9.69 8.49 -22.26
C ASN A 22 -8.47 8.71 -21.34
N LEU A 23 -8.42 9.78 -20.55
CA LEU A 23 -7.32 10.11 -19.64
C LEU A 23 -7.55 9.64 -18.20
N ARG A 24 -8.81 9.36 -17.83
CA ARG A 24 -9.21 8.96 -16.47
C ARG A 24 -8.42 7.78 -15.93
N ALA A 25 -8.30 6.71 -16.71
CA ALA A 25 -7.58 5.51 -16.28
C ALA A 25 -6.13 5.84 -15.90
N GLY A 26 -5.40 6.54 -16.78
CA GLY A 26 -4.01 6.93 -16.51
C GLY A 26 -3.85 7.86 -15.30
N ALA A 27 -4.78 8.80 -15.10
CA ALA A 27 -4.80 9.69 -13.94
C ALA A 27 -5.05 8.93 -12.63
N LEU A 28 -6.03 8.03 -12.62
CA LEU A 28 -6.34 7.19 -11.46
C LEU A 28 -5.18 6.25 -11.10
N THR A 29 -4.53 5.64 -12.10
CA THR A 29 -3.34 4.80 -11.87
C THR A 29 -2.21 5.62 -11.24
N LYS A 30 -1.96 6.85 -11.71
CA LYS A 30 -0.93 7.75 -11.14
C LYS A 30 -1.28 8.16 -9.71
N ALA A 31 -2.51 8.60 -9.46
CA ALA A 31 -2.99 8.99 -8.15
C ALA A 31 -2.86 7.85 -7.13
N ALA A 32 -3.31 6.65 -7.50
CA ALA A 32 -3.18 5.46 -6.66
C ALA A 32 -1.71 5.10 -6.39
N LYS A 33 -0.85 5.17 -7.41
CA LYS A 33 0.58 4.91 -7.25
C LYS A 33 1.23 5.90 -6.28
N ALA A 34 0.92 7.19 -6.41
CA ALA A 34 1.46 8.24 -5.55
C ALA A 34 1.06 8.01 -4.08
N ALA A 35 -0.22 7.74 -3.81
CA ALA A 35 -0.70 7.40 -2.48
C ALA A 35 -0.01 6.16 -1.90
N GLY A 36 0.12 5.08 -2.69
CA GLY A 36 0.79 3.87 -2.24
C GLY A 36 2.28 4.06 -1.99
N GLN A 37 2.97 4.91 -2.75
CA GLN A 37 4.39 5.20 -2.55
C GLN A 37 4.66 5.90 -1.22
N ILE A 38 3.77 6.81 -0.80
CA ILE A 38 3.85 7.45 0.52
C ILE A 38 3.83 6.41 1.65
N VAL A 39 2.94 5.42 1.54
CA VAL A 39 2.87 4.32 2.51
C VAL A 39 4.16 3.49 2.50
N VAL A 40 4.71 3.18 1.32
CA VAL A 40 5.99 2.47 1.18
C VAL A 40 7.11 3.23 1.89
N ASP A 41 7.22 4.53 1.64
CA ASP A 41 8.31 5.37 2.15
C ASP A 41 8.26 5.48 3.67
N ASP A 42 7.07 5.48 4.27
CA ASP A 42 6.90 5.48 5.73
C ASP A 42 7.00 4.06 6.35
N ALA A 43 6.58 3.00 5.64
CA ALA A 43 6.66 1.63 6.13
C ALA A 43 8.10 1.09 6.19
N LYS A 44 8.93 1.43 5.20
CA LYS A 44 10.34 0.99 5.12
C LYS A 44 11.17 1.29 6.39
N PRO A 45 11.20 2.52 6.93
CA PRO A 45 11.97 2.83 8.14
C PRO A 45 11.38 2.19 9.41
N ARG A 46 10.09 1.80 9.40
CA ARG A 46 9.45 1.12 10.55
C ARG A 46 9.82 -0.36 10.67
N VAL A 47 10.26 -0.98 9.57
CA VAL A 47 10.86 -2.31 9.66
C VAL A 47 12.14 -2.14 10.46
N THR A 48 12.17 -2.73 11.65
CA THR A 48 13.25 -2.59 12.64
C THR A 48 14.60 -2.94 12.03
N ALA A 49 15.27 -1.93 11.50
CA ALA A 49 16.65 -2.01 11.07
C ALA A 49 17.54 -1.52 12.22
N PRO A 50 18.63 -2.22 12.55
CA PRO A 50 19.10 -3.46 11.93
C PRO A 50 18.35 -4.72 12.44
N GLY A 51 18.08 -5.67 11.54
CA GLY A 51 17.82 -7.07 11.93
C GLY A 51 16.35 -7.49 12.09
N TYR A 52 15.50 -7.28 11.06
CA TYR A 52 14.24 -8.01 11.03
C TYR A 52 14.55 -9.51 11.10
N LYS A 53 14.14 -10.18 12.19
CA LYS A 53 14.49 -11.58 12.46
C LYS A 53 14.11 -12.54 11.32
N GLY A 54 13.14 -12.16 10.49
CA GLY A 54 12.76 -12.94 9.33
C GLY A 54 13.77 -12.91 8.19
N ASP A 55 14.62 -11.88 8.09
CA ASP A 55 15.57 -11.67 6.97
C ASP A 55 16.38 -12.93 6.68
N LYS A 56 16.40 -13.35 5.40
CA LYS A 56 17.04 -14.60 4.96
C LYS A 56 18.31 -14.29 4.18
N ALA A 57 19.38 -15.05 4.44
CA ALA A 57 20.61 -14.95 3.68
C ALA A 57 20.34 -15.22 2.18
N GLY A 58 20.92 -14.38 1.32
CA GLY A 58 20.75 -14.47 -0.14
C GLY A 58 19.47 -13.84 -0.69
N LEU A 59 18.60 -13.27 0.14
CA LEU A 59 17.44 -12.48 -0.30
C LEU A 59 17.57 -11.01 0.12
N PRO A 60 16.89 -10.08 -0.57
CA PRO A 60 16.75 -8.70 -0.11
C PRO A 60 16.15 -8.65 1.30
N ALA A 61 16.58 -7.66 2.10
CA ALA A 61 15.97 -7.40 3.40
C ALA A 61 14.48 -7.06 3.25
N LEU A 62 13.65 -7.40 4.23
CA LEU A 62 12.21 -7.18 4.18
C LEU A 62 11.87 -5.72 3.83
N ARG A 63 12.56 -4.74 4.43
CA ARG A 63 12.35 -3.31 4.14
C ARG A 63 12.46 -3.01 2.65
N ASP A 64 13.43 -3.61 1.97
CA ASP A 64 13.75 -3.31 0.57
C ASP A 64 12.77 -4.00 -0.39
N SER A 65 12.04 -5.01 0.10
CA SER A 65 10.96 -5.69 -0.63
C SER A 65 9.61 -4.98 -0.57
N ILE A 66 9.43 -3.97 0.29
CA ILE A 66 8.15 -3.25 0.39
C ILE A 66 7.98 -2.37 -0.85
N VAL A 67 6.93 -2.65 -1.61
CA VAL A 67 6.59 -2.01 -2.89
C VAL A 67 5.10 -1.70 -2.99
N VAL A 68 4.76 -0.83 -3.93
CA VAL A 68 3.39 -0.58 -4.37
C VAL A 68 3.17 -1.20 -5.75
N VAL A 69 2.05 -1.90 -5.92
CA VAL A 69 1.55 -2.40 -7.20
C VAL A 69 0.16 -1.83 -7.42
N VAL A 70 -0.05 -1.16 -8.56
CA VAL A 70 -1.38 -0.68 -8.93
C VAL A 70 -2.09 -1.72 -9.77
N ARG A 71 -3.36 -1.96 -9.45
CA ARG A 71 -4.27 -2.83 -10.21
C ARG A 71 -5.49 -2.05 -10.62
N ASP A 72 -5.77 -2.07 -11.91
CA ASP A 72 -6.97 -1.48 -12.49
C ASP A 72 -7.99 -2.58 -12.77
N TYR A 73 -9.19 -2.39 -12.20
CA TYR A 73 -10.38 -3.18 -12.46
C TYR A 73 -11.42 -2.29 -13.13
N PRO A 74 -12.47 -2.85 -13.77
CA PRO A 74 -13.44 -2.06 -14.53
C PRO A 74 -14.10 -0.90 -13.75
N THR A 75 -14.21 -1.02 -12.43
CA THR A 75 -14.89 -0.03 -11.57
C THR A 75 -14.00 0.60 -10.51
N ILE A 76 -12.78 0.08 -10.31
CA ILE A 76 -11.90 0.52 -9.22
C ILE A 76 -10.43 0.45 -9.65
N THR A 77 -9.65 1.44 -9.23
CA THR A 77 -8.18 1.40 -9.26
C THR A 77 -7.70 1.23 -7.83
N LEU A 78 -6.82 0.26 -7.59
CA LEU A 78 -6.31 -0.08 -6.26
C LEU A 78 -4.79 0.01 -6.20
N ALA A 79 -4.26 0.64 -5.17
CA ALA A 79 -2.86 0.54 -4.79
C ALA A 79 -2.68 -0.57 -3.75
N ILE A 80 -1.92 -1.60 -4.10
CA ILE A 80 -1.60 -2.72 -3.22
C ILE A 80 -0.18 -2.49 -2.69
N VAL A 81 -0.06 -2.26 -1.38
CA VAL A 81 1.23 -2.06 -0.72
C VAL A 81 1.59 -3.30 0.10
N GLY A 82 2.81 -3.80 -0.08
CA GLY A 82 3.30 -4.97 0.64
C GLY A 82 4.70 -5.40 0.20
N ALA A 83 5.20 -6.44 0.85
CA ALA A 83 6.46 -7.08 0.49
C ALA A 83 6.25 -7.90 -0.78
N ALA A 84 7.18 -7.79 -1.73
CA ALA A 84 7.22 -8.63 -2.91
C ALA A 84 7.41 -10.11 -2.54
N TRP A 85 6.88 -11.01 -3.37
CA TRP A 85 7.14 -12.44 -3.26
C TRP A 85 7.75 -12.93 -4.58
N PRO A 86 8.82 -13.74 -4.58
CA PRO A 86 9.50 -14.35 -3.42
C PRO A 86 10.54 -13.44 -2.74
N ASP A 87 10.71 -12.22 -3.25
CA ASP A 87 11.75 -11.29 -2.81
C ASP A 87 11.44 -10.75 -1.42
N GLY A 88 12.00 -11.40 -0.40
CA GLY A 88 11.87 -10.96 0.98
C GLY A 88 11.64 -12.11 1.94
N ALA A 89 12.10 -11.88 3.16
CA ALA A 89 11.83 -12.75 4.28
C ALA A 89 10.35 -12.81 4.62
N HIS A 90 9.69 -13.92 4.29
CA HIS A 90 8.33 -14.31 4.69
C HIS A 90 7.55 -13.20 5.39
N GLY A 91 7.16 -12.18 4.63
CA GLY A 91 6.32 -11.11 5.12
C GLY A 91 4.94 -11.70 5.26
N HIS A 92 4.66 -12.38 6.38
CA HIS A 92 3.30 -12.67 6.82
C HIS A 92 2.66 -11.32 7.16
N LEU A 93 2.24 -10.65 6.10
CA LEU A 93 1.67 -9.32 6.04
C LEU A 93 0.21 -9.38 6.43
N VAL A 94 -0.01 -9.86 7.63
CA VAL A 94 -1.31 -9.85 8.25
C VAL A 94 -1.35 -8.65 9.19
N GLU A 95 -2.01 -7.64 8.69
CA GLU A 95 -2.50 -6.44 9.39
C GLU A 95 -3.07 -6.74 10.78
N ASN A 96 -3.59 -7.96 10.98
CA ASN A 96 -4.25 -8.40 12.21
C ASN A 96 -3.54 -9.57 12.91
N GLY A 97 -2.33 -9.94 12.48
CA GLY A 97 -1.69 -11.18 12.91
C GLY A 97 -2.32 -12.42 12.26
N HIS A 98 -1.77 -13.60 12.56
CA HIS A 98 -2.28 -14.86 12.02
C HIS A 98 -2.09 -16.00 13.01
N LEU A 99 -2.87 -17.07 12.81
CA LEU A 99 -2.60 -18.34 13.47
C LEU A 99 -1.52 -19.09 12.69
N GLN A 100 -0.41 -19.37 13.35
CA GLN A 100 0.65 -20.23 12.86
C GLN A 100 0.45 -21.65 13.41
N LYS A 101 0.46 -22.65 12.52
CA LYS A 101 0.49 -24.06 12.92
C LYS A 101 1.93 -24.48 13.22
N LEU A 102 2.15 -25.02 14.40
CA LEU A 102 3.45 -25.49 14.87
C LEU A 102 3.69 -26.95 14.44
N LYS A 103 4.96 -27.38 14.52
CA LYS A 103 5.36 -28.73 14.11
C LYS A 103 4.74 -29.83 14.97
N ASP A 104 4.38 -29.52 16.21
CA ASP A 104 3.69 -30.42 17.15
C ASP A 104 2.17 -30.50 16.91
N GLY A 105 1.66 -29.80 15.88
CA GLY A 105 0.24 -29.77 15.53
C GLY A 105 -0.58 -28.72 16.28
N THR A 106 -0.01 -28.04 17.27
CA THR A 106 -0.67 -26.94 17.99
C THR A 106 -0.69 -25.66 17.15
N THR A 107 -1.46 -24.67 17.58
CA THR A 107 -1.50 -23.35 16.94
C THR A 107 -1.04 -22.26 17.91
N MET A 108 -0.34 -21.27 17.38
CA MET A 108 -0.02 -20.05 18.11
C MET A 108 -0.47 -18.82 17.33
N HIS A 109 -0.92 -17.78 18.04
CA HIS A 109 -1.21 -16.50 17.41
C HIS A 109 0.08 -15.69 17.26
N VAL A 110 0.42 -15.34 16.01
CA VAL A 110 1.53 -14.45 15.67
C VAL A 110 0.94 -13.03 15.54
N PRO A 111 1.34 -12.08 16.40
CA PRO A 111 0.82 -10.72 16.35
C PRO A 111 1.20 -10.02 15.04
N PRO A 112 0.43 -9.00 14.61
CA PRO A 112 0.81 -8.19 13.47
C PRO A 112 2.13 -7.48 13.73
N HIS A 113 2.98 -7.40 12.71
CA HIS A 113 4.16 -6.57 12.81
C HIS A 113 3.78 -5.09 12.62
N PRO A 114 4.25 -4.18 13.50
CA PRO A 114 3.76 -2.80 13.56
C PRO A 114 4.45 -1.86 12.56
N TRP A 115 4.63 -2.28 11.32
CA TRP A 115 5.27 -1.45 10.29
C TRP A 115 4.36 -1.05 9.15
N LEU A 116 3.48 -1.93 8.65
CA LEU A 116 2.61 -1.55 7.52
C LEU A 116 1.35 -0.79 7.95
N ARG A 117 0.58 -1.32 8.90
CA ARG A 117 -0.67 -0.67 9.32
C ARG A 117 -0.41 0.71 9.96
N PRO A 118 0.55 0.86 10.88
CA PRO A 118 0.90 2.18 11.41
C PRO A 118 1.35 3.17 10.34
N ALA A 119 1.98 2.70 9.25
CA ALA A 119 2.36 3.58 8.14
C ALA A 119 1.14 4.06 7.35
N VAL A 120 0.18 3.18 7.08
CA VAL A 120 -1.09 3.54 6.44
C VAL A 120 -1.84 4.58 7.27
N ASP A 121 -1.97 4.34 8.58
CA ASP A 121 -2.70 5.23 9.47
C ASP A 121 -1.99 6.60 9.62
N ALA A 122 -0.67 6.60 9.81
CA ALA A 122 0.11 7.82 10.00
C ALA A 122 0.15 8.71 8.75
N THR A 123 0.03 8.12 7.55
CA THR A 123 0.16 8.86 6.28
C THR A 123 -1.18 9.13 5.59
N GLN A 124 -2.31 8.86 6.23
CA GLN A 124 -3.64 8.98 5.61
C GLN A 124 -3.90 10.35 4.95
N ALA A 125 -3.59 11.45 5.65
CA ALA A 125 -3.75 12.79 5.09
C ALA A 125 -2.84 13.05 3.88
N ALA A 126 -1.59 12.57 3.94
CA ALA A 126 -0.63 12.71 2.83
C ALA A 126 -1.06 11.88 1.60
N GLN A 127 -1.61 10.69 1.81
CA GLN A 127 -2.18 9.86 0.74
C GLN A 127 -3.31 10.60 0.04
N GLN A 128 -4.25 11.18 0.79
CA GLN A 128 -5.37 11.94 0.23
C GLN A 128 -4.88 13.16 -0.57
N ASN A 129 -3.96 13.94 -0.01
CA ASN A 129 -3.40 15.11 -0.70
C ASN A 129 -2.69 14.73 -2.01
N ALA A 130 -2.00 13.59 -2.04
CA ALA A 130 -1.33 13.11 -3.25
C ALA A 130 -2.33 12.66 -4.32
N VAL A 131 -3.43 12.00 -3.93
CA VAL A 131 -4.51 11.66 -4.87
C VAL A 131 -5.10 12.93 -5.46
N GLU A 132 -5.43 13.90 -4.61
CA GLU A 132 -6.03 15.16 -5.05
C GLU A 132 -5.09 15.94 -5.98
N ALA A 133 -3.81 16.03 -5.66
CA ALA A 133 -2.81 16.70 -6.50
C ALA A 133 -2.71 16.09 -7.90
N GLU A 134 -2.67 14.76 -8.01
CA GLU A 134 -2.61 14.05 -9.30
C GLU A 134 -3.92 14.23 -10.10
N LEU A 135 -5.07 14.24 -9.43
CA LEU A 135 -6.36 14.46 -10.09
C LEU A 135 -6.54 15.91 -10.55
N ILE A 136 -6.11 16.89 -9.76
CA ILE A 136 -6.10 18.31 -10.16
C ILE A 136 -5.20 18.51 -11.36
N ALA A 137 -3.99 17.95 -11.36
CA ALA A 137 -3.06 18.06 -12.49
C ALA A 137 -3.60 17.42 -13.78
N ALA A 138 -4.48 16.41 -13.66
CA ALA A 138 -5.11 15.75 -14.79
C ALA A 138 -6.43 16.40 -15.25
N ALA A 139 -7.09 17.18 -14.39
CA ALA A 139 -8.34 17.85 -14.71
C ALA A 139 -8.04 19.21 -15.37
N PRO A 140 -8.47 19.48 -16.60
CA PRO A 140 -8.25 20.77 -17.24
C PRO A 140 -8.82 21.92 -16.39
N GLU A 141 -8.11 23.04 -16.34
CA GLU A 141 -8.66 24.30 -15.84
C GLU A 141 -9.87 24.69 -16.70
N LYS A 142 -10.90 25.24 -16.04
CA LYS A 142 -12.09 25.72 -16.73
C LYS A 142 -11.79 26.96 -17.56
#